data_AF-A0A2E5R4H3-F1
#
_entry.id   AF-A0A2E5R4H3-F1
#
_cell.length_a   1.000
_cell.length_b   1.000
_cell.length_c   1.000
_cell.angle_alpha   90.00
_cell.angle_beta   90.00
_cell.angle_gamma   90.00
#
_symmetry.space_group_name_H-M   'P 1'
#
loop_
_entity.id
_entity.type
_entity.pdbx_description
1 polymer ?
#
loop_
_entity_poly.entity_id
_entity_poly.type
_entity_poly.pdbx_seq_one_letter_code
_entity_poly.pdbx_strand_id
1 'polypeptide(L)'
;MFGLKTETMFSQSKDLERQIDEFVDTVSEVGIIFKRAVRDYLSNGSGSNFDQMVEQVSTMESKADKIKKDVETVLYEETLIPDARSDVLRLLEHLDQMIGLIQGN
;
A
#
# COMPACT_ATOMS: atom_id res chain seq x y z
N MET A 1 -33.96 -17.20 8.80
CA MET A 1 -33.66 -16.39 7.60
C MET A 1 -32.24 -15.86 7.76
N PHE A 2 -31.22 -16.65 7.38
CA PHE A 2 -29.79 -16.37 7.60
C PHE A 2 -28.93 -16.51 6.33
N GLY A 3 -29.54 -16.74 5.16
CA GLY A 3 -28.83 -17.16 3.95
C GLY A 3 -28.19 -16.07 3.10
N LEU A 4 -28.49 -14.78 3.34
CA LEU A 4 -28.05 -13.69 2.46
C LEU A 4 -26.82 -12.91 2.96
N LYS A 5 -26.58 -12.87 4.28
CA LYS A 5 -25.48 -12.09 4.88
C LYS A 5 -24.11 -12.73 4.70
N THR A 6 -24.06 -14.06 4.65
CA THR A 6 -22.81 -14.81 4.61
C THR A 6 -22.07 -14.63 3.29
N GLU A 7 -22.78 -14.65 2.16
CA GLU A 7 -22.15 -14.45 0.84
C GLU A 7 -21.54 -13.06 0.70
N THR A 8 -22.17 -12.03 1.27
CA THR A 8 -21.68 -10.64 1.25
C THR A 8 -20.41 -10.48 2.09
N MET A 9 -20.34 -11.11 3.27
CA MET A 9 -19.13 -11.09 4.10
C MET A 9 -17.94 -11.83 3.45
N PHE A 10 -18.22 -12.93 2.73
CA PHE A 10 -17.19 -13.66 1.98
C PHE A 10 -16.65 -12.85 0.80
N SER A 11 -17.49 -12.10 0.08
CA SER A 11 -17.01 -11.21 -0.99
C SER A 11 -16.19 -10.05 -0.42
N GLN A 12 -16.63 -9.43 0.67
CA GLN A 12 -15.88 -8.35 1.32
C GLN A 12 -14.51 -8.82 1.84
N SER A 13 -14.41 -10.05 2.36
CA SER A 13 -13.12 -10.62 2.78
C SER A 13 -12.16 -10.81 1.61
N LYS A 14 -12.66 -11.23 0.44
CA LYS A 14 -11.83 -11.34 -0.77
C LYS A 14 -11.38 -9.98 -1.30
N ASP A 15 -12.25 -8.98 -1.22
CA ASP A 15 -11.90 -7.61 -1.61
C ASP A 15 -10.83 -7.02 -0.68
N LEU A 16 -10.94 -7.27 0.62
CA LEU A 16 -9.93 -6.91 1.61
C LEU A 16 -8.58 -7.57 1.33
N GLU A 17 -8.56 -8.89 1.07
CA GLU A 17 -7.35 -9.63 0.69
C GLU A 17 -6.70 -9.01 -0.55
N ARG A 18 -7.49 -8.75 -1.60
CA ARG A 18 -7.01 -8.11 -2.83
C ARG A 18 -6.42 -6.72 -2.58
N GLN A 19 -7.04 -5.91 -1.71
CA GLN A 19 -6.52 -4.59 -1.35
C GLN A 19 -5.19 -4.69 -0.63
N ILE A 20 -5.05 -5.63 0.30
CA ILE A 20 -3.80 -5.86 1.03
C ILE A 20 -2.69 -6.32 0.06
N ASP A 21 -3.00 -7.25 -0.85
CA ASP A 21 -2.06 -7.68 -1.89
C ASP A 21 -1.60 -6.49 -2.76
N GLU A 22 -2.56 -5.69 -3.25
CA GLU A 22 -2.25 -4.51 -4.07
C GLU A 22 -1.39 -3.48 -3.33
N PHE A 23 -1.59 -3.33 -2.02
CA PHE A 23 -0.75 -2.48 -1.18
C PHE A 23 0.68 -3.03 -1.08
N VAL A 24 0.85 -4.32 -0.78
CA VAL A 24 2.18 -4.95 -0.64
C VAL A 24 2.94 -4.97 -1.97
N ASP A 25 2.24 -5.17 -3.08
CA ASP A 25 2.80 -5.05 -4.43
C ASP A 25 3.29 -3.62 -4.71
N THR A 26 2.51 -2.61 -4.31
CA THR A 26 2.89 -1.20 -4.45
C THR A 26 4.18 -0.90 -3.66
N VAL A 27 4.29 -1.36 -2.41
CA VAL A 27 5.51 -1.22 -1.59
C VAL A 27 6.71 -1.87 -2.29
N SER A 28 6.52 -3.06 -2.87
CA SER A 28 7.58 -3.79 -3.57
C SER A 28 8.06 -3.05 -4.83
N GLU A 29 7.13 -2.50 -5.61
CA GLU A 29 7.45 -1.73 -6.82
C GLU A 29 8.16 -0.41 -6.47
N VAL A 30 7.77 0.28 -5.40
CA VAL A 30 8.49 1.46 -4.88
C VAL A 30 9.95 1.09 -4.57
N GLY A 31 10.19 -0.03 -3.90
CA GLY A 31 11.54 -0.50 -3.60
C GLY A 31 12.39 -0.78 -4.85
N ILE A 32 11.78 -1.29 -5.92
CA ILE A 32 12.47 -1.52 -7.20
C ILE A 32 12.83 -0.20 -7.88
N ILE A 33 11.90 0.76 -7.91
CA ILE A 33 12.12 2.09 -8.49
C ILE A 33 13.19 2.82 -7.71
N PHE A 34 13.14 2.82 -6.39
CA PHE A 34 14.15 3.43 -5.54
C PHE A 34 15.56 2.90 -5.82
N LYS A 35 15.70 1.57 -5.92
CA LYS A 35 16.99 0.94 -6.28
C LYS A 35 17.52 1.42 -7.63
N ARG A 36 16.64 1.64 -8.60
CA ARG A 36 17.00 2.18 -9.92
C ARG A 36 17.37 3.67 -9.83
N ALA A 37 16.61 4.45 -9.07
CA ALA A 37 16.85 5.88 -8.86
C ALA A 37 18.22 6.12 -8.22
N VAL A 38 18.57 5.37 -7.17
CA VAL A 38 19.89 5.44 -6.53
C VAL A 38 21.01 5.12 -7.52
N ARG A 39 20.84 4.06 -8.34
CA ARG A 39 21.85 3.70 -9.34
C ARG A 39 22.02 4.79 -10.40
N ASP A 40 20.93 5.34 -10.90
CA ASP A 40 20.94 6.37 -11.92
C ASP A 40 21.58 7.65 -11.38
N TYR A 41 21.19 8.07 -10.17
CA TYR A 41 21.80 9.21 -9.48
C TYR A 41 23.31 9.07 -9.31
N LEU A 42 23.78 7.90 -8.87
CA LEU A 42 25.22 7.67 -8.70
C LEU A 42 26.00 7.64 -10.03
N SER A 43 25.34 7.28 -11.14
CA SER A 43 25.98 7.17 -12.46
C SER A 43 25.96 8.49 -13.22
N ASN A 44 24.85 9.24 -13.11
CA ASN A 44 24.53 10.36 -13.99
C ASN A 44 24.21 11.66 -13.23
N GLY A 45 24.17 11.64 -11.89
CA GLY A 45 23.69 12.75 -11.06
C GLY A 45 22.16 12.90 -11.09
N SER A 46 21.66 14.02 -10.57
CA SER A 46 20.24 14.38 -10.66
C SER A 46 19.91 14.86 -12.08
N GLY A 47 19.40 13.95 -12.91
CA GLY A 47 18.89 14.25 -14.24
C GLY A 47 17.42 13.85 -14.40
N SER A 48 16.86 14.07 -15.60
CA SER A 48 15.43 13.86 -15.87
C SER A 48 14.91 12.45 -15.53
N ASN A 49 15.75 11.42 -15.67
CA ASN A 49 15.38 10.05 -15.32
C ASN A 49 15.21 9.87 -13.80
N PHE A 50 16.10 10.46 -13.01
CA PHE A 50 15.98 10.49 -11.56
C PHE A 50 14.71 11.22 -11.13
N ASP A 51 14.46 12.40 -11.69
CA ASP A 51 13.26 13.20 -11.37
C ASP A 51 11.96 12.46 -11.69
N GLN A 52 11.90 11.76 -12.84
CA GLN A 52 10.76 10.91 -13.20
C GLN A 52 10.56 9.76 -12.22
N MET A 53 11.64 9.14 -11.73
CA MET A 53 11.53 8.07 -10.73
C MET A 53 11.03 8.60 -9.38
N VAL A 54 11.41 9.82 -8.99
CA VAL A 54 10.87 10.48 -7.79
C VAL A 54 9.37 10.77 -7.93
N GLU A 55 8.93 11.28 -9.07
CA GLU A 55 7.51 11.52 -9.35
C GLU A 55 6.68 10.21 -9.33
N GLN A 56 7.25 9.13 -9.87
CA GLN A 56 6.63 7.80 -9.81
C GLN A 56 6.45 7.32 -8.36
N VAL A 57 7.49 7.42 -7.53
CA VAL A 57 7.41 7.08 -6.10
C VAL A 57 6.32 7.89 -5.40
N SER A 58 6.23 9.20 -5.65
CA SER A 58 5.19 10.06 -5.04
C SER A 58 3.77 9.66 -5.44
N THR A 59 3.58 9.25 -6.71
CA THR A 59 2.30 8.74 -7.18
C THR A 59 1.92 7.43 -6.47
N MET A 60 2.91 6.57 -6.23
CA MET A 60 2.72 5.29 -5.56
C MET A 60 2.47 5.44 -4.06
N GLU A 61 3.13 6.38 -3.39
CA GLU A 61 2.81 6.77 -1.99
C GLU A 61 1.35 7.17 -1.87
N SER A 62 0.88 8.06 -2.74
CA SER A 62 -0.52 8.51 -2.77
C SER A 62 -1.49 7.34 -2.98
N LYS A 63 -1.11 6.37 -3.82
CA LYS A 63 -1.89 5.14 -4.03
C LYS A 63 -1.91 4.26 -2.79
N ALA A 64 -0.75 4.01 -2.16
CA ALA A 64 -0.62 3.18 -0.97
C ALA A 64 -1.43 3.75 0.22
N ASP A 65 -1.33 5.06 0.46
CA ASP A 65 -2.09 5.73 1.52
C ASP A 65 -3.61 5.63 1.31
N LYS A 66 -4.07 5.73 0.05
CA LYS A 66 -5.47 5.52 -0.29
C LYS A 66 -5.92 4.09 0.02
N ILE A 67 -5.16 3.08 -0.40
CA ILE A 67 -5.51 1.68 -0.15
C ILE A 67 -5.54 1.40 1.36
N LYS A 68 -4.56 1.91 2.12
CA LYS A 68 -4.52 1.78 3.59
C LYS A 68 -5.79 2.33 4.24
N LYS A 69 -6.25 3.52 3.81
CA LYS A 69 -7.51 4.13 4.29
C LYS A 69 -8.74 3.28 3.93
N ASP A 70 -8.81 2.78 2.70
CA ASP A 70 -9.92 1.91 2.26
C ASP A 70 -9.96 0.61 3.09
N VAL A 71 -8.80 0.00 3.35
CA VAL A 71 -8.66 -1.18 4.23
C VAL A 71 -9.10 -0.85 5.66
N GLU A 72 -8.67 0.28 6.21
CA GLU A 72 -9.09 0.73 7.55
C GLU A 72 -10.61 0.86 7.66
N THR A 73 -11.25 1.53 6.69
CA THR A 73 -12.71 1.63 6.62
C THR A 73 -13.37 0.26 6.62
N VAL A 74 -12.93 -0.66 5.77
CA VAL A 74 -13.50 -2.02 5.69
C VAL A 74 -13.34 -2.79 6.99
N LEU A 75 -12.19 -2.72 7.65
CA LEU A 75 -11.93 -3.42 8.92
C LEU A 75 -12.82 -2.91 10.06
N TYR A 76 -13.11 -1.61 10.11
CA TYR A 76 -13.91 -1.02 11.18
C TYR A 76 -15.42 -0.99 10.89
N GLU A 77 -15.83 -0.63 9.68
CA GLU A 77 -17.25 -0.46 9.34
C GLU A 77 -17.95 -1.81 9.09
N GLU A 78 -17.27 -2.76 8.44
CA GLU A 78 -17.83 -4.09 8.13
C GLU A 78 -17.52 -5.14 9.20
N THR A 79 -16.81 -4.76 10.26
CA THR A 79 -16.38 -5.65 11.37
C THR A 79 -15.67 -6.92 10.86
N LEU A 80 -14.87 -6.78 9.80
CA LEU A 80 -14.07 -7.88 9.28
C LEU A 80 -12.84 -8.13 10.15
N ILE A 81 -12.51 -9.40 10.35
CA ILE A 81 -11.35 -9.88 11.12
C ILE A 81 -11.11 -9.09 12.44
N PRO A 82 -12.12 -8.93 13.31
CA PRO A 82 -12.10 -7.98 14.41
C PRO A 82 -10.96 -8.21 15.40
N ASP A 83 -10.51 -9.45 15.56
CA ASP A 83 -9.40 -9.83 16.45
C ASP A 83 -8.03 -9.49 15.85
N ALA A 84 -7.92 -9.42 14.52
CA ALA A 84 -6.65 -9.20 13.80
C ALA A 84 -6.52 -7.79 13.22
N ARG A 85 -7.59 -6.98 13.18
CA ARG A 85 -7.60 -5.66 12.55
C ARG A 85 -6.47 -4.74 13.00
N SER A 86 -6.13 -4.74 14.30
CA SER A 86 -5.06 -3.89 14.82
C SER A 86 -3.68 -4.31 14.34
N ASP A 87 -3.47 -5.62 14.15
CA ASP A 87 -2.19 -6.14 13.68
C ASP A 87 -2.02 -5.89 12.18
N VAL A 88 -3.09 -6.06 11.40
CA VAL A 88 -3.12 -5.74 9.97
C VAL A 88 -2.84 -4.24 9.76
N LEU A 89 -3.52 -3.36 10.49
CA LEU A 89 -3.32 -1.91 10.34
C LEU A 89 -1.90 -1.48 10.73
N ARG A 90 -1.33 -2.03 11.81
CA ARG A 90 0.06 -1.76 12.19
C ARG A 90 1.06 -2.23 11.14
N LEU A 91 0.81 -3.38 10.52
CA LEU A 91 1.65 -3.88 9.43
C LEU A 91 1.62 -2.92 8.24
N LEU A 92 0.43 -2.51 7.80
CA LEU A 92 0.28 -1.56 6.69
C LEU A 92 0.92 -0.21 7.01
N GLU A 93 0.78 0.29 8.24
CA GLU A 93 1.41 1.53 8.69
C GLU A 93 2.94 1.47 8.65
N HIS A 94 3.55 0.38 9.12
CA HIS A 94 5.01 0.22 9.04
C HIS A 94 5.52 0.13 7.60
N LEU A 95 4.77 -0.53 6.71
CA LEU A 95 5.12 -0.63 5.30
C LEU A 95 4.95 0.72 4.57
N ASP A 96 3.92 1.48 4.90
CA ASP A 96 3.69 2.84 4.39
C ASP A 96 4.82 3.79 4.81
N GLN A 97 5.26 3.70 6.07
CA GLN A 97 6.43 4.44 6.56
C GLN A 97 7.70 4.14 5.75
N MET A 98 7.87 2.90 5.26
CA MET A 98 9.00 2.59 4.36
C MET A 98 8.91 3.33 3.03
N ILE A 99 7.71 3.53 2.49
CA ILE A 99 7.50 4.34 1.27
C ILE A 99 7.82 5.81 1.56
N GLY A 100 7.36 6.36 2.70
CA GLY A 100 7.64 7.74 3.10
C GLY A 100 9.14 8.04 3.22
N LEU A 101 9.89 7.13 3.86
CA LEU A 101 11.36 7.24 3.96
C LEU A 101 12.06 7.27 2.61
N ILE A 102 11.54 6.52 1.63
CA ILE A 102 12.08 6.47 0.26
C ILE A 102 11.87 7.80 -0.48
N GLN A 103 10.74 8.45 -0.24
CA GLN A 103 10.44 9.78 -0.78
C GLN A 103 11.24 10.90 -0.10
N GLY A 104 11.71 10.66 1.13
CA GLY A 104 12.45 11.64 1.94
C GLY A 104 11.56 12.48 2.85
N ASN A 105 10.39 11.96 3.23
CA ASN A 105 9.44 12.56 4.17
C ASN A 105 9.44 11.81 5.52
#